data_AF-A0A963U5V9-F1
#
_entry.id   AF-A0A963U5V9-F1
#
_cell.length_a   1.000
_cell.length_b   1.000
_cell.length_c   1.000
_cell.angle_alpha   90.00
_cell.angle_beta   90.00
_cell.angle_gamma   90.00
#
_symmetry.space_group_name_H-M   'P 1'
#
loop_
_entity.id
_entity.type
_entity.pdbx_description
1 polymer ?
#
loop_
_entity_poly.entity_id
_entity_poly.type
_entity_poly.pdbx_seq_one_letter_code
_entity_poly.pdbx_strand_id
1 'polypeptide(L)'
;MAIENQRVSKNESVTIRRRLRNAIAGVAAFALAACASTGGPLGLSRDQEKAIGEQQHPQILAQFGGEVEDAKLRAYVEGIAKRLIAAGDHPADPIVVTTLDSPVVNAFALPGHVYVTRGLLSLANSEAELAGVLGHELGHVYARHTARRVSRSNVTGIGAVIVGILTGSEQGMQLANQLGQVYLLKYSRGQEYESDLIGVRLLAKANYDPTAQADFLQTLGRWTDVEMRAAGQNSRPPEFLSTHPNSADRVRRAAAEAQAVAAAGAVSSERSRATYMSMINGMLYGDDPVKQGFIRNGNEFIHPGMGLAFTAPAEFKLANTPSAVVGRTQNGGQMQFSGGASNETPAAIIEGQISKSLGVNLAPARNFTVNGRSGAVGTARAQTQNGPLDVQAFVISWEGTTKYIFLWVTPANDTARLQRGVNDTIASLRKINPGSVQVPNADHINVVAVGARDTAASLAAKTTFPNAKEERFIVINGLLDASDIRVGQSVKLVR
;
A
#
# COMPACT_ATOMS: atom_id res chain seq x y z
N MET A 1 49.23 -65.35 5.77
CA MET A 1 48.06 -64.59 6.31
C MET A 1 47.55 -63.54 5.33
N ALA A 2 47.30 -63.89 4.05
CA ALA A 2 46.93 -62.91 3.02
C ALA A 2 45.78 -63.37 2.10
N ILE A 3 44.92 -64.29 2.58
CA ILE A 3 43.78 -64.80 1.78
C ILE A 3 42.42 -64.63 2.51
N GLU A 4 42.40 -64.32 3.81
CA GLU A 4 41.15 -64.12 4.57
C GLU A 4 40.46 -62.75 4.31
N ASN A 5 41.20 -61.72 3.91
CA ASN A 5 40.68 -60.34 3.86
C ASN A 5 39.96 -59.94 2.56
N GLN A 6 39.91 -60.79 1.53
CA GLN A 6 39.24 -60.45 0.26
C GLN A 6 37.79 -60.92 0.15
N ARG A 7 37.32 -61.83 1.02
CA ARG A 7 35.92 -62.31 0.98
C ARG A 7 34.93 -61.41 1.70
N VAL A 8 35.37 -60.65 2.71
CA VAL A 8 34.49 -59.72 3.46
C VAL A 8 34.11 -58.49 2.59
N SER A 9 35.04 -57.97 1.79
CA SER A 9 34.83 -56.78 0.94
C SER A 9 33.82 -56.99 -0.22
N LYS A 10 33.71 -58.21 -0.76
CA LYS A 10 32.79 -58.50 -1.88
C LYS A 10 31.33 -58.66 -1.44
N ASN A 11 31.06 -59.07 -0.20
CA ASN A 11 29.68 -59.21 0.29
C ASN A 11 29.07 -57.88 0.78
N GLU A 12 29.87 -56.94 1.29
CA GLU A 12 29.39 -55.61 1.65
C GLU A 12 29.04 -54.76 0.41
N SER A 13 29.84 -54.86 -0.65
CA SER A 13 29.64 -54.08 -1.89
C SER A 13 28.39 -54.49 -2.68
N VAL A 14 27.96 -55.76 -2.61
CA VAL A 14 26.71 -56.23 -3.23
C VAL A 14 25.47 -55.81 -2.43
N THR A 15 25.59 -55.75 -1.10
CA THR A 15 24.48 -55.38 -0.19
C THR A 15 24.21 -53.87 -0.23
N ILE A 16 25.25 -53.04 -0.37
CA ILE A 16 25.14 -51.58 -0.51
C ILE A 16 24.51 -51.18 -1.86
N ARG A 17 24.89 -51.85 -2.96
CA ARG A 17 24.32 -51.56 -4.30
C ARG A 17 22.84 -51.94 -4.41
N ARG A 18 22.37 -52.95 -3.68
CA ARG A 18 20.96 -53.37 -3.63
C ARG A 18 20.10 -52.43 -2.75
N ARG A 19 20.68 -51.86 -1.68
CA ARG A 19 20.04 -50.81 -0.86
C ARG A 19 19.97 -49.46 -1.60
N LEU A 20 20.98 -49.09 -2.40
CA LEU A 20 20.91 -47.89 -3.24
C LEU A 20 19.87 -48.00 -4.37
N ARG A 21 19.72 -49.16 -5.05
CA ARG A 21 18.67 -49.33 -6.09
C ARG A 21 17.25 -49.24 -5.52
N ASN A 22 17.01 -49.74 -4.31
CA ASN A 22 15.69 -49.65 -3.66
C ASN A 22 15.43 -48.25 -3.07
N ALA A 23 16.47 -47.53 -2.63
CA ALA A 23 16.34 -46.13 -2.20
C ALA A 23 16.09 -45.18 -3.39
N ILE A 24 16.73 -45.41 -4.54
CA ILE A 24 16.51 -44.60 -5.75
C ILE A 24 15.11 -44.87 -6.35
N ALA A 25 14.60 -46.10 -6.29
CA ALA A 25 13.22 -46.42 -6.69
C ALA A 25 12.16 -45.84 -5.74
N GLY A 26 12.43 -45.77 -4.43
CA GLY A 26 11.55 -45.14 -3.44
C GLY A 26 11.52 -43.60 -3.53
N VAL A 27 12.66 -42.97 -3.81
CA VAL A 27 12.74 -41.50 -4.00
C VAL A 27 12.12 -41.07 -5.34
N ALA A 28 12.24 -41.88 -6.40
CA ALA A 28 11.55 -41.61 -7.67
C ALA A 28 10.01 -41.76 -7.56
N ALA A 29 9.52 -42.69 -6.74
CA ALA A 29 8.09 -42.86 -6.50
C ALA A 29 7.48 -41.72 -5.64
N PHE A 30 8.24 -41.16 -4.68
CA PHE A 30 7.83 -39.98 -3.92
C PHE A 30 7.94 -38.67 -4.72
N ALA A 31 8.89 -38.57 -5.66
CA ALA A 31 9.00 -37.42 -6.57
C ALA A 31 7.86 -37.37 -7.62
N LEU A 32 7.28 -38.52 -7.98
CA LEU A 32 6.14 -38.58 -8.92
C LEU A 32 4.78 -38.35 -8.24
N ALA A 33 4.64 -38.66 -6.94
CA ALA A 33 3.42 -38.38 -6.18
C ALA A 33 3.29 -36.91 -5.74
N ALA A 34 4.40 -36.17 -5.65
CA ALA A 34 4.40 -34.73 -5.36
C ALA A 34 3.96 -33.86 -6.55
N CYS A 35 3.88 -34.42 -7.75
CA CYS A 35 3.44 -33.72 -8.97
C CYS A 35 1.93 -33.83 -9.23
N ALA A 36 1.16 -34.44 -8.32
CA ALA A 36 -0.29 -34.64 -8.46
C ALA A 36 -1.13 -33.81 -7.47
N SER A 37 -0.57 -32.71 -6.94
CA SER A 37 -1.36 -31.61 -6.37
C SER A 37 -1.32 -30.45 -7.36
N THR A 38 -2.46 -29.82 -7.58
CA THR A 38 -2.73 -28.81 -8.61
C THR A 38 -1.84 -27.56 -8.48
N GLY A 39 -0.61 -27.65 -9.01
CA GLY A 39 0.34 -26.55 -9.15
C GLY A 39 1.49 -26.97 -10.08
N GLY A 40 1.47 -26.51 -11.34
CA GLY A 40 2.55 -26.78 -12.29
C GLY A 40 3.91 -26.19 -11.86
N PRO A 41 5.01 -26.52 -12.56
CA PRO A 41 6.39 -26.54 -12.00
C PRO A 41 7.04 -25.20 -11.60
N LEU A 42 6.32 -24.08 -11.60
CA LEU A 42 6.88 -22.75 -11.28
C LEU A 42 5.88 -21.82 -10.52
N GLY A 43 4.76 -22.34 -10.02
CA GLY A 43 3.71 -21.54 -9.34
C GLY A 43 3.67 -21.72 -7.82
N LEU A 44 3.32 -20.65 -7.08
CA LEU A 44 2.94 -20.77 -5.66
C LEU A 44 1.71 -21.69 -5.53
N SER A 45 1.65 -22.54 -4.50
CA SER A 45 0.41 -23.25 -4.12
C SER A 45 -0.57 -22.28 -3.42
N ARG A 46 -1.85 -22.67 -3.31
CA ARG A 46 -2.85 -21.87 -2.58
C ARG A 46 -2.49 -21.70 -1.10
N ASP A 47 -1.93 -22.73 -0.48
CA ASP A 47 -1.48 -22.67 0.92
C ASP A 47 -0.27 -21.74 1.09
N GLN A 48 0.67 -21.76 0.14
CA GLN A 48 1.82 -20.86 0.14
C GLN A 48 1.38 -19.40 -0.07
N GLU A 49 0.45 -19.18 -0.99
CA GLU A 49 -0.21 -17.88 -1.19
C GLU A 49 -0.81 -17.38 0.13
N LYS A 50 -1.65 -18.19 0.79
CA LYS A 50 -2.30 -17.83 2.05
C LYS A 50 -1.28 -17.50 3.15
N ALA A 51 -0.23 -18.31 3.30
CA ALA A 51 0.80 -18.08 4.29
C ALA A 51 1.55 -16.76 4.06
N ILE A 52 1.81 -16.39 2.80
CA ILE A 52 2.40 -15.08 2.47
C ILE A 52 1.46 -13.95 2.89
N GLY A 53 0.16 -14.06 2.58
CA GLY A 53 -0.83 -13.06 2.99
C GLY A 53 -0.88 -12.85 4.50
N GLU A 54 -0.96 -13.95 5.26
CA GLU A 54 -1.01 -13.94 6.73
C GLU A 54 0.25 -13.33 7.36
N GLN A 55 1.43 -13.65 6.81
CA GLN A 55 2.70 -13.11 7.29
C GLN A 55 2.86 -11.61 6.99
N GLN A 56 2.35 -11.15 5.85
CA GLN A 56 2.46 -9.75 5.42
C GLN A 56 1.40 -8.85 6.08
N HIS A 57 0.27 -9.42 6.51
CA HIS A 57 -0.85 -8.66 7.07
C HIS A 57 -0.45 -7.70 8.21
N PRO A 58 0.33 -8.10 9.25
CA PRO A 58 0.76 -7.17 10.30
C PRO A 58 1.60 -6.00 9.79
N GLN A 59 2.37 -6.23 8.72
CA GLN A 59 3.23 -5.21 8.11
C GLN A 59 2.39 -4.22 7.30
N ILE A 60 1.38 -4.70 6.59
CA ILE A 60 0.37 -3.85 5.93
C ILE A 60 -0.38 -3.00 6.95
N LEU A 61 -0.84 -3.59 8.06
CA LEU A 61 -1.47 -2.82 9.14
C LEU A 61 -0.55 -1.72 9.65
N ALA A 62 0.71 -2.05 9.97
CA ALA A 62 1.68 -1.06 10.42
C ALA A 62 1.93 0.05 9.37
N GLN A 63 1.98 -0.31 8.09
CA GLN A 63 2.24 0.63 7.00
C GLN A 63 1.07 1.54 6.66
N PHE A 64 -0.18 1.16 6.96
CA PHE A 64 -1.38 1.89 6.57
C PHE A 64 -2.20 2.40 7.76
N GLY A 65 -1.56 2.59 8.92
CA GLY A 65 -2.20 3.20 10.09
C GLY A 65 -3.08 2.25 10.91
N GLY A 66 -3.03 0.94 10.64
CA GLY A 66 -3.84 -0.07 11.28
C GLY A 66 -5.21 -0.26 10.62
N GLU A 67 -6.10 -0.96 11.32
CA GLU A 67 -7.50 -1.06 10.92
C GLU A 67 -8.30 0.15 11.40
N VAL A 68 -9.34 0.51 10.66
CA VAL A 68 -10.30 1.53 11.09
C VAL A 68 -10.96 1.11 12.41
N GLU A 69 -10.97 2.01 13.40
CA GLU A 69 -11.51 1.71 14.73
C GLU A 69 -13.03 1.48 14.74
N ASP A 70 -13.76 2.15 13.84
CA ASP A 70 -15.21 2.00 13.70
C ASP A 70 -15.59 0.57 13.27
N ALA A 71 -16.01 -0.23 14.26
CA ALA A 71 -16.44 -1.60 14.06
C ALA A 71 -17.67 -1.72 13.15
N LYS A 72 -18.57 -0.72 13.16
CA LYS A 72 -19.77 -0.72 12.32
C LYS A 72 -19.38 -0.51 10.86
N LEU A 73 -18.46 0.43 10.59
CA LEU A 73 -17.94 0.65 9.24
C LEU A 73 -17.18 -0.58 8.72
N ARG A 74 -16.31 -1.20 9.54
CA ARG A 74 -15.62 -2.45 9.17
C ARG A 74 -16.60 -3.57 8.82
N ALA A 75 -17.57 -3.83 9.69
CA ALA A 75 -18.58 -4.86 9.46
C ALA A 75 -19.41 -4.61 8.18
N TYR A 76 -19.68 -3.35 7.86
CA TYR A 76 -20.38 -2.98 6.62
C TYR A 76 -19.55 -3.29 5.37
N VAL A 77 -18.27 -2.88 5.35
CA VAL A 77 -17.35 -3.19 4.23
C VAL A 77 -17.18 -4.70 4.07
N GLU A 78 -16.99 -5.43 5.17
CA GLU A 78 -16.94 -6.90 5.16
C GLU A 78 -18.23 -7.53 4.64
N GLY A 79 -19.39 -6.95 4.96
CA GLY A 79 -20.69 -7.42 4.48
C GLY A 79 -20.81 -7.32 2.95
N ILE A 80 -20.36 -6.22 2.37
CA ILE A 80 -20.30 -6.03 0.91
C ILE A 80 -19.38 -7.09 0.28
N ALA A 81 -18.19 -7.27 0.85
CA ALA A 81 -17.24 -8.27 0.36
C ALA A 81 -17.79 -9.70 0.43
N LYS A 82 -18.41 -10.08 1.55
CA LYS A 82 -19.05 -11.40 1.73
C LYS A 82 -20.14 -11.63 0.69
N ARG A 83 -20.95 -10.61 0.37
CA ARG A 83 -21.97 -10.67 -0.69
C ARG A 83 -21.35 -10.90 -2.07
N LEU A 84 -20.24 -10.23 -2.39
CA LEU A 84 -19.51 -10.44 -3.65
C LEU A 84 -18.87 -11.83 -3.73
N ILE A 85 -18.23 -12.29 -2.64
CA ILE A 85 -17.58 -13.61 -2.60
C ILE A 85 -18.62 -14.72 -2.76
N ALA A 86 -19.77 -14.61 -2.11
CA ALA A 86 -20.87 -15.57 -2.25
C ALA A 86 -21.45 -15.62 -3.68
N ALA A 87 -21.35 -14.52 -4.43
CA ALA A 87 -21.76 -14.42 -5.82
C ALA A 87 -20.68 -14.89 -6.81
N GLY A 88 -19.43 -15.07 -6.36
CA GLY A 88 -18.31 -15.51 -7.18
C GLY A 88 -18.27 -17.03 -7.41
N ASP A 89 -17.35 -17.46 -8.28
CA ASP A 89 -17.18 -18.88 -8.62
C ASP A 89 -16.30 -19.64 -7.59
N HIS A 90 -15.79 -18.92 -6.57
CA HIS A 90 -14.94 -19.45 -5.50
C HIS A 90 -15.42 -19.02 -4.10
N PRO A 91 -16.68 -19.33 -3.70
CA PRO A 91 -17.25 -18.85 -2.45
C PRO A 91 -16.60 -19.46 -1.19
N ALA A 92 -15.81 -20.53 -1.35
CA ALA A 92 -15.10 -21.20 -0.26
C ALA A 92 -13.67 -20.67 -0.03
N ASP A 93 -13.16 -19.78 -0.89
CA ASP A 93 -11.83 -19.21 -0.72
C ASP A 93 -11.81 -18.32 0.55
N PRO A 94 -10.91 -18.57 1.53
CA PRO A 94 -10.84 -17.79 2.76
C PRO A 94 -10.19 -16.44 2.48
N ILE A 95 -10.98 -15.47 2.00
CA ILE A 95 -10.55 -14.11 1.70
C ILE A 95 -10.97 -13.18 2.84
N VAL A 96 -9.99 -12.53 3.46
CA VAL A 96 -10.21 -11.52 4.48
C VAL A 96 -10.23 -10.14 3.83
N VAL A 97 -11.21 -9.30 4.16
CA VAL A 97 -11.27 -7.91 3.71
C VAL A 97 -11.02 -6.99 4.89
N THR A 98 -9.99 -6.15 4.79
CA THR A 98 -9.55 -5.26 5.86
C THR A 98 -9.72 -3.80 5.44
N THR A 99 -10.39 -3.00 6.28
CA THR A 99 -10.50 -1.55 6.08
C THR A 99 -9.38 -0.86 6.84
N LEU A 100 -8.45 -0.23 6.11
CA LEU A 100 -7.23 0.38 6.64
C LEU A 100 -7.45 1.86 7.01
N ASP A 101 -6.91 2.27 8.17
CA ASP A 101 -6.96 3.66 8.64
C ASP A 101 -5.90 4.55 7.97
N SER A 102 -6.01 4.66 6.65
CA SER A 102 -5.13 5.48 5.83
C SER A 102 -5.94 6.48 5.00
N PRO A 103 -5.52 7.76 4.94
CA PRO A 103 -6.17 8.75 4.07
C PRO A 103 -5.79 8.61 2.60
N VAL A 104 -4.79 7.78 2.28
CA VAL A 104 -4.39 7.52 0.90
C VAL A 104 -5.56 6.86 0.18
N VAL A 105 -5.97 7.36 -0.98
CA VAL A 105 -6.98 6.70 -1.83
C VAL A 105 -6.36 5.44 -2.43
N ASN A 106 -6.70 4.25 -1.90
CA ASN A 106 -6.16 2.98 -2.40
C ASN A 106 -7.04 1.76 -2.05
N ALA A 107 -6.90 0.72 -2.85
CA ALA A 107 -7.30 -0.65 -2.57
C ALA A 107 -6.30 -1.59 -3.26
N PHE A 108 -6.07 -2.75 -2.69
CA PHE A 108 -5.15 -3.74 -3.26
C PHE A 108 -5.40 -5.12 -2.67
N ALA A 109 -4.93 -6.16 -3.37
CA ALA A 109 -5.01 -7.53 -2.91
C ALA A 109 -3.63 -8.18 -2.71
N LEU A 110 -3.49 -8.87 -1.58
CA LEU A 110 -2.51 -9.91 -1.36
C LEU A 110 -3.20 -11.27 -1.47
N PRO A 111 -2.47 -12.38 -1.65
CA PRO A 111 -3.13 -13.67 -1.66
C PRO A 111 -3.86 -13.90 -0.32
N GLY A 112 -5.16 -14.20 -0.37
CA GLY A 112 -6.02 -14.37 0.81
C GLY A 112 -6.50 -13.08 1.50
N HIS A 113 -6.05 -11.90 1.07
CA HIS A 113 -6.41 -10.63 1.70
C HIS A 113 -6.75 -9.54 0.67
N VAL A 114 -7.84 -8.82 0.89
CA VAL A 114 -8.18 -7.58 0.16
C VAL A 114 -8.15 -6.43 1.15
N TYR A 115 -7.54 -5.33 0.75
CA TYR A 115 -7.40 -4.13 1.55
C TYR A 115 -8.10 -2.97 0.86
N VAL A 116 -8.77 -2.14 1.65
CA VAL A 116 -9.36 -0.88 1.19
C VAL A 116 -9.10 0.20 2.23
N THR A 117 -8.73 1.41 1.80
CA THR A 117 -8.39 2.50 2.71
C THR A 117 -9.58 3.41 2.97
N ARG A 118 -9.60 4.05 4.15
CA ARG A 118 -10.51 5.15 4.47
C ARG A 118 -10.50 6.27 3.41
N GLY A 119 -9.34 6.57 2.84
CA GLY A 119 -9.21 7.47 1.69
C GLY A 119 -10.08 7.06 0.50
N LEU A 120 -10.09 5.77 0.13
CA LEU A 120 -10.93 5.27 -0.96
C LEU A 120 -12.43 5.35 -0.62
N LEU A 121 -12.80 5.01 0.62
CA LEU A 121 -14.16 5.17 1.11
C LEU A 121 -14.63 6.63 1.03
N SER A 122 -13.74 7.59 1.26
CA SER A 122 -14.11 9.01 1.13
C SER A 122 -14.44 9.41 -0.32
N LEU A 123 -13.91 8.69 -1.31
CA LEU A 123 -14.08 9.01 -2.73
C LEU A 123 -15.30 8.31 -3.35
N ALA A 124 -15.60 7.08 -2.94
CA ALA A 124 -16.79 6.36 -3.43
C ALA A 124 -18.09 7.09 -3.02
N ASN A 125 -19.12 6.94 -3.86
CA ASN A 125 -20.37 7.69 -3.77
C ASN A 125 -21.60 6.79 -3.61
N SER A 126 -21.39 5.49 -3.54
CA SER A 126 -22.43 4.48 -3.36
C SER A 126 -21.82 3.15 -2.89
N GLU A 127 -22.66 2.27 -2.36
CA GLU A 127 -22.24 0.91 -1.99
C GLU A 127 -21.82 0.12 -3.21
N ALA A 128 -22.53 0.28 -4.34
CA ALA A 128 -22.20 -0.39 -5.59
C ALA A 128 -20.84 0.07 -6.15
N GLU A 129 -20.45 1.34 -6.00
CA GLU A 129 -19.11 1.80 -6.39
C GLU A 129 -18.02 1.15 -5.53
N LEU A 130 -18.21 1.13 -4.20
CA LEU A 130 -17.28 0.41 -3.30
C LEU A 130 -17.23 -1.09 -3.63
N ALA A 131 -18.39 -1.71 -3.90
CA ALA A 131 -18.48 -3.09 -4.33
C ALA A 131 -17.76 -3.32 -5.66
N GLY A 132 -17.75 -2.36 -6.58
CA GLY A 132 -17.01 -2.44 -7.84
C GLY A 132 -15.50 -2.47 -7.62
N VAL A 133 -15.00 -1.66 -6.68
CA VAL A 133 -13.60 -1.69 -6.25
C VAL A 133 -13.25 -3.03 -5.61
N LEU A 134 -14.04 -3.49 -4.65
CA LEU A 134 -13.81 -4.78 -3.99
C LEU A 134 -13.91 -5.95 -4.98
N GLY A 135 -14.84 -5.89 -5.93
CA GLY A 135 -15.00 -6.87 -7.01
C GLY A 135 -13.78 -6.92 -7.94
N HIS A 136 -13.19 -5.76 -8.26
CA HIS A 136 -11.93 -5.68 -9.00
C HIS A 136 -10.77 -6.34 -8.24
N GLU A 137 -10.64 -6.06 -6.94
CA GLU A 137 -9.60 -6.69 -6.11
C GLU A 137 -9.79 -8.20 -5.96
N LEU A 138 -11.04 -8.65 -5.76
CA LEU A 138 -11.38 -10.08 -5.80
C LEU A 138 -11.03 -10.70 -7.16
N GLY A 139 -11.21 -9.96 -8.25
CA GLY A 139 -10.75 -10.36 -9.59
C GLY A 139 -9.26 -10.67 -9.64
N HIS A 140 -8.41 -9.85 -8.98
CA HIS A 140 -6.98 -10.14 -8.88
C HIS A 140 -6.68 -11.41 -8.09
N VAL A 141 -7.43 -11.68 -7.02
CA VAL A 141 -7.28 -12.88 -6.19
C VAL A 141 -7.73 -14.13 -6.96
N TYR A 142 -8.92 -14.11 -7.57
CA TYR A 142 -9.47 -15.23 -8.33
C TYR A 142 -8.61 -15.58 -9.55
N ALA A 143 -8.15 -14.56 -10.29
CA ALA A 143 -7.23 -14.75 -11.41
C ALA A 143 -5.77 -15.03 -10.98
N ARG A 144 -5.48 -15.07 -9.68
CA ARG A 144 -4.13 -15.34 -9.12
C ARG A 144 -3.06 -14.41 -9.69
N HIS A 145 -3.41 -13.14 -9.91
CA HIS A 145 -2.55 -12.18 -10.59
C HIS A 145 -1.24 -11.89 -9.86
N THR A 146 -1.24 -11.94 -8.53
CA THR A 146 -0.04 -11.78 -7.71
C THR A 146 0.88 -12.99 -7.85
N ALA A 147 0.36 -14.20 -7.74
CA ALA A 147 1.15 -15.42 -7.91
C ALA A 147 1.73 -15.57 -9.33
N ARG A 148 0.93 -15.28 -10.36
CA ARG A 148 1.42 -15.25 -11.75
C ARG A 148 2.57 -14.25 -11.93
N ARG A 149 2.56 -13.11 -11.22
CA ARG A 149 3.67 -12.13 -11.23
C ARG A 149 4.90 -12.63 -10.50
N VAL A 150 4.72 -13.16 -9.29
CA VAL A 150 5.81 -13.75 -8.51
C VAL A 150 6.55 -14.80 -9.35
N SER A 151 5.82 -15.73 -9.97
CA SER A 151 6.39 -16.74 -10.88
C SER A 151 7.12 -16.19 -12.10
N ARG A 152 6.70 -15.03 -12.64
CA ARG A 152 7.33 -14.39 -13.82
C ARG A 152 8.52 -13.51 -13.47
N SER A 153 8.60 -13.03 -12.24
CA SER A 153 9.54 -11.97 -11.84
C SER A 153 11.01 -12.41 -11.72
N ASN A 154 11.35 -13.66 -12.06
CA ASN A 154 12.70 -14.23 -11.83
C ASN A 154 13.23 -13.92 -10.42
N VAL A 155 12.36 -13.80 -9.42
CA VAL A 155 12.78 -13.61 -8.02
C VAL A 155 13.47 -14.91 -7.60
N THR A 156 14.78 -14.92 -7.78
CA THR A 156 15.72 -15.93 -7.32
C THR A 156 15.63 -15.97 -5.80
N GLY A 157 14.72 -16.81 -5.29
CA GLY A 157 14.46 -16.83 -3.86
C GLY A 157 13.10 -17.34 -3.41
N ILE A 158 12.09 -17.45 -4.28
CA ILE A 158 10.74 -17.90 -3.88
C ILE A 158 10.77 -19.23 -3.10
N GLY A 159 11.59 -20.20 -3.53
CA GLY A 159 11.78 -21.45 -2.80
C GLY A 159 12.39 -21.27 -1.40
N ALA A 160 13.33 -20.33 -1.24
CA ALA A 160 13.93 -19.98 0.04
C ALA A 160 12.98 -19.17 0.94
N VAL A 161 12.06 -18.38 0.37
CA VAL A 161 10.96 -17.73 1.12
C VAL A 161 10.01 -18.78 1.65
N ILE A 162 9.54 -19.69 0.80
CA ILE A 162 8.62 -20.76 1.20
C ILE A 162 9.24 -21.64 2.29
N VAL A 163 10.48 -22.10 2.09
CA VAL A 163 11.21 -22.85 3.13
C VAL A 163 11.37 -22.00 4.38
N GLY A 164 11.70 -20.73 4.23
CA GLY A 164 11.85 -19.78 5.31
C GLY A 164 10.60 -19.52 6.15
N ILE A 165 9.44 -19.37 5.50
CA ILE A 165 8.12 -19.22 6.13
C ILE A 165 7.74 -20.51 6.86
N LEU A 166 7.96 -21.67 6.24
CA LEU A 166 7.63 -22.96 6.83
C LEU A 166 8.59 -23.39 7.95
N THR A 167 9.81 -22.85 7.98
CA THR A 167 10.86 -23.19 8.97
C THR A 167 11.13 -22.08 10.00
N GLY A 168 10.55 -20.89 9.82
CA GLY A 168 10.76 -19.73 10.69
C GLY A 168 12.17 -19.13 10.63
N SER A 169 12.92 -19.32 9.53
CA SER A 169 14.31 -18.85 9.43
C SER A 169 14.40 -17.34 9.18
N GLU A 170 15.37 -16.65 9.81
CA GLU A 170 15.57 -15.20 9.65
C GLU A 170 15.84 -14.78 8.20
N GLN A 171 16.61 -15.57 7.44
CA GLN A 171 16.82 -15.33 6.01
C GLN A 171 15.52 -15.47 5.21
N GLY A 172 14.64 -16.39 5.60
CA GLY A 172 13.30 -16.56 5.08
C GLY A 172 12.41 -15.34 5.28
N MET A 173 12.42 -14.80 6.50
CA MET A 173 11.67 -13.60 6.89
C MET A 173 12.14 -12.35 6.13
N GLN A 174 13.45 -12.17 5.94
CA GLN A 174 13.98 -11.05 5.16
C GLN A 174 13.55 -11.11 3.68
N LEU A 175 13.51 -12.31 3.12
CA LEU A 175 13.13 -12.53 1.72
C LEU A 175 11.60 -12.47 1.54
N ALA A 176 10.82 -12.84 2.56
CA ALA A 176 9.37 -12.64 2.61
C ALA A 176 9.00 -11.15 2.62
N ASN A 177 9.74 -10.31 3.35
CA ASN A 177 9.55 -8.85 3.28
C ASN A 177 9.85 -8.27 1.88
N GLN A 178 10.77 -8.88 1.13
CA GLN A 178 11.00 -8.51 -0.27
C GLN A 178 9.83 -8.94 -1.17
N LEU A 179 9.20 -10.09 -0.90
CA LEU A 179 7.95 -10.48 -1.56
C LEU A 179 6.75 -9.62 -1.14
N GLY A 180 6.75 -9.07 0.07
CA GLY A 180 5.83 -8.02 0.50
C GLY A 180 5.76 -6.88 -0.49
N GLN A 181 6.89 -6.39 -0.96
CA GLN A 181 6.92 -5.31 -1.95
C GLN A 181 6.40 -5.71 -3.34
N VAL A 182 6.06 -6.97 -3.60
CA VAL A 182 5.48 -7.41 -4.89
C VAL A 182 4.08 -6.86 -5.10
N TYR A 183 3.29 -6.57 -4.05
CA TYR A 183 1.99 -5.91 -4.24
C TYR A 183 2.13 -4.47 -4.76
N LEU A 184 3.29 -3.82 -4.52
CA LEU A 184 3.61 -2.51 -5.08
C LEU A 184 3.96 -2.57 -6.58
N LEU A 185 4.11 -3.77 -7.16
CA LEU A 185 4.37 -3.92 -8.58
C LEU A 185 3.09 -3.72 -9.40
N LYS A 186 3.18 -2.79 -10.35
CA LYS A 186 2.15 -2.48 -11.34
C LYS A 186 1.58 -3.71 -12.06
N TYR A 187 0.26 -3.81 -12.11
CA TYR A 187 -0.45 -4.79 -12.92
C TYR A 187 -0.29 -4.48 -14.41
N SER A 188 -0.19 -5.54 -15.22
CA SER A 188 -0.22 -5.38 -16.68
C SER A 188 -1.63 -5.01 -17.15
N ARG A 189 -1.76 -4.32 -18.29
CA ARG A 189 -3.07 -3.92 -18.83
C ARG A 189 -4.04 -5.10 -19.00
N GLY A 190 -3.53 -6.27 -19.39
CA GLY A 190 -4.35 -7.47 -19.52
C GLY A 190 -4.92 -7.96 -18.19
N GLN A 191 -4.12 -7.88 -17.11
CA GLN A 191 -4.57 -8.25 -15.76
C GLN A 191 -5.62 -7.25 -15.24
N GLU A 192 -5.44 -5.97 -15.51
CA GLU A 192 -6.44 -4.94 -15.17
C GLU A 192 -7.76 -5.19 -15.88
N TYR A 193 -7.73 -5.50 -17.19
CA TYR A 193 -8.94 -5.79 -17.96
C TYR A 193 -9.64 -7.08 -17.51
N GLU A 194 -8.88 -8.12 -17.16
CA GLU A 194 -9.42 -9.38 -16.62
C GLU A 194 -10.11 -9.13 -15.27
N SER A 195 -9.47 -8.38 -14.37
CA SER A 195 -10.07 -8.00 -13.08
C SER A 195 -11.28 -7.08 -13.22
N ASP A 196 -11.24 -6.13 -14.16
CA ASP A 196 -12.38 -5.24 -14.43
C ASP A 196 -13.61 -6.04 -14.86
N LEU A 197 -13.43 -7.00 -15.77
CA LEU A 197 -14.50 -7.86 -16.27
C LEU A 197 -15.06 -8.76 -15.17
N ILE A 198 -14.19 -9.33 -14.31
CA ILE A 198 -14.64 -10.12 -13.16
C ILE A 198 -15.44 -9.24 -12.20
N GLY A 199 -14.95 -8.05 -11.87
CA GLY A 199 -15.63 -7.12 -10.96
C GLY A 199 -17.04 -6.73 -11.42
N VAL A 200 -17.20 -6.36 -12.69
CA VAL A 200 -18.51 -6.03 -13.28
C VAL A 200 -19.48 -7.21 -13.20
N ARG A 201 -19.00 -8.42 -13.47
CA ARG A 201 -19.83 -9.64 -13.35
C ARG A 201 -20.19 -9.96 -11.90
N LEU A 202 -19.26 -9.77 -10.96
CA LEU A 202 -19.53 -9.95 -9.54
C LEU A 202 -20.59 -8.98 -9.05
N LEU A 203 -20.53 -7.71 -9.46
CA LEU A 203 -21.59 -6.73 -9.16
C LEU A 203 -22.96 -7.23 -9.63
N ALA A 204 -23.05 -7.66 -10.89
CA ALA A 204 -24.29 -8.16 -11.45
C ALA A 204 -24.82 -9.40 -10.72
N LYS A 205 -23.96 -10.40 -10.48
CA LYS A 205 -24.33 -11.62 -9.74
C LYS A 205 -24.72 -11.33 -8.29
N ALA A 206 -24.09 -10.32 -7.67
CA ALA A 206 -24.41 -9.85 -6.33
C ALA A 206 -25.63 -8.92 -6.28
N ASN A 207 -26.31 -8.65 -7.40
CA ASN A 207 -27.48 -7.76 -7.49
C ASN A 207 -27.17 -6.29 -7.15
N TYR A 208 -25.99 -5.80 -7.57
CA TYR A 208 -25.63 -4.38 -7.64
C TYR A 208 -25.70 -3.87 -9.07
N ASP A 209 -25.81 -2.55 -9.24
CA ASP A 209 -25.66 -1.87 -10.54
C ASP A 209 -24.26 -2.10 -11.12
N PRO A 210 -24.12 -2.85 -12.25
CA PRO A 210 -22.82 -3.16 -12.82
C PRO A 210 -22.09 -1.92 -13.39
N THR A 211 -22.81 -0.84 -13.67
CA THR A 211 -22.21 0.41 -14.18
C THR A 211 -21.38 1.14 -13.12
N ALA A 212 -21.62 0.85 -11.83
CA ALA A 212 -20.97 1.53 -10.71
C ALA A 212 -19.44 1.42 -10.71
N GLN A 213 -18.87 0.32 -11.23
CA GLN A 213 -17.41 0.19 -11.35
C GLN A 213 -16.83 1.19 -12.36
N ALA A 214 -17.51 1.39 -13.50
CA ALA A 214 -17.06 2.36 -14.51
C ALA A 214 -17.17 3.79 -13.97
N ASP A 215 -18.23 4.11 -13.23
CA ASP A 215 -18.43 5.41 -12.58
C ASP A 215 -17.35 5.71 -11.54
N PHE A 216 -16.98 4.71 -10.73
CA PHE A 216 -15.88 4.85 -9.79
C PHE A 216 -14.54 5.08 -10.50
N LEU A 217 -14.23 4.33 -11.56
CA LEU A 217 -13.02 4.54 -12.35
C LEU A 217 -12.97 5.95 -12.97
N GLN A 218 -14.10 6.48 -13.42
CA GLN A 218 -14.19 7.86 -13.90
C GLN A 218 -13.93 8.86 -12.76
N THR A 219 -14.55 8.67 -11.60
CA THR A 219 -14.37 9.51 -10.41
C THR A 219 -12.91 9.53 -9.96
N LEU A 220 -12.25 8.37 -9.95
CA LEU A 220 -10.84 8.22 -9.63
C LEU A 220 -9.94 8.95 -10.64
N GLY A 221 -10.27 8.90 -11.93
CA GLY A 221 -9.57 9.67 -12.96
C GLY A 221 -9.65 11.17 -12.70
N ARG A 222 -10.86 11.69 -12.47
CA ARG A 222 -11.06 13.12 -12.15
C ARG A 222 -10.35 13.53 -10.86
N TRP A 223 -10.36 12.67 -9.83
CA TRP A 223 -9.66 12.92 -8.57
C TRP A 223 -8.16 13.04 -8.79
N THR A 224 -7.59 12.12 -9.57
CA THR A 224 -6.19 12.17 -9.97
C THR A 224 -5.85 13.47 -10.67
N ASP A 225 -6.66 13.91 -11.62
CA ASP A 225 -6.41 15.14 -12.38
C ASP A 225 -6.44 16.39 -11.48
N VAL A 226 -7.34 16.43 -10.50
CA VAL A 226 -7.39 17.48 -9.48
C VAL A 226 -6.15 17.45 -8.60
N GLU A 227 -5.76 16.28 -8.08
CA GLU A 227 -4.56 16.13 -7.25
C GLU A 227 -3.28 16.54 -7.98
N MET A 228 -3.10 16.08 -9.22
CA MET A 228 -1.93 16.40 -10.02
C MET A 228 -1.82 17.89 -10.32
N ARG A 229 -2.94 18.55 -10.65
CA ARG A 229 -2.98 20.01 -10.87
C ARG A 229 -2.71 20.78 -9.58
N ALA A 230 -3.28 20.34 -8.46
CA ALA A 230 -3.08 20.98 -7.16
C ALA A 230 -1.66 20.79 -6.59
N ALA A 231 -1.01 19.68 -6.90
CA ALA A 231 0.31 19.35 -6.39
C ALA A 231 1.47 19.90 -7.26
N GLY A 232 1.22 20.20 -8.54
CA GLY A 232 2.19 20.80 -9.48
C GLY A 232 2.98 19.77 -10.30
N GLN A 233 3.83 20.24 -11.24
CA GLN A 233 4.47 19.42 -12.29
C GLN A 233 5.37 18.26 -11.81
N ASN A 234 5.78 18.23 -10.53
CA ASN A 234 6.68 17.21 -9.97
C ASN A 234 6.00 16.21 -9.02
N SER A 235 4.70 16.02 -9.17
CA SER A 235 3.91 15.17 -8.27
C SER A 235 3.95 13.71 -8.72
N ARG A 236 4.15 12.79 -7.76
CA ARG A 236 3.96 11.36 -8.03
C ARG A 236 2.47 11.11 -8.32
N PRO A 237 2.14 10.17 -9.23
CA PRO A 237 0.78 9.70 -9.37
C PRO A 237 0.23 9.24 -8.00
N PRO A 238 -1.08 9.39 -7.73
CA PRO A 238 -1.74 8.79 -6.58
C PRO A 238 -1.34 7.32 -6.40
N GLU A 239 -1.25 6.86 -5.15
CA GLU A 239 -0.73 5.52 -4.81
C GLU A 239 -1.43 4.40 -5.59
N PHE A 240 -2.76 4.46 -5.71
CA PHE A 240 -3.54 3.51 -6.49
C PHE A 240 -3.08 3.41 -7.96
N LEU A 241 -2.69 4.52 -8.61
CA LEU A 241 -2.22 4.48 -10.00
C LEU A 241 -0.80 3.91 -10.17
N SER A 242 -0.05 3.81 -9.08
CA SER A 242 1.26 3.17 -9.08
C SER A 242 1.13 1.65 -9.26
N THR A 243 0.04 1.05 -8.73
CA THR A 243 -0.27 -0.37 -8.86
C THR A 243 -1.30 -0.67 -9.95
N HIS A 244 -2.38 0.11 -10.04
CA HIS A 244 -3.51 -0.04 -10.96
C HIS A 244 -3.65 1.15 -11.91
N PRO A 245 -3.01 1.13 -13.10
CA PRO A 245 -3.07 2.24 -14.03
C PRO A 245 -4.50 2.43 -14.56
N ASN A 246 -5.13 3.53 -14.17
CA ASN A 246 -6.44 3.91 -14.67
C ASN A 246 -6.31 4.54 -16.06
N SER A 247 -6.92 3.92 -17.08
CA SER A 247 -6.94 4.44 -18.44
C SER A 247 -8.36 4.67 -18.90
N ALA A 248 -8.54 5.61 -19.83
CA ALA A 248 -9.83 5.81 -20.50
C ALA A 248 -10.35 4.51 -21.14
N ASP A 249 -9.46 3.59 -21.53
CA ASP A 249 -9.83 2.29 -22.09
C ASP A 249 -10.46 1.36 -21.03
N ARG A 250 -9.97 1.39 -19.78
CA ARG A 250 -10.57 0.62 -18.67
C ARG A 250 -12.01 1.07 -18.42
N VAL A 251 -12.24 2.39 -18.34
CA VAL A 251 -13.58 2.96 -18.16
C VAL A 251 -14.52 2.50 -19.28
N ARG A 252 -14.11 2.63 -20.55
CA ARG A 252 -14.94 2.22 -21.69
C ARG A 252 -15.23 0.72 -21.70
N ARG A 253 -14.25 -0.13 -21.34
CA ARG A 253 -14.43 -1.59 -21.29
C ARG A 253 -15.34 -2.02 -20.15
N ALA A 254 -15.17 -1.46 -18.96
CA ALA A 254 -16.05 -1.74 -17.82
C ALA A 254 -17.50 -1.33 -18.14
N ALA A 255 -17.70 -0.17 -18.76
CA ALA A 255 -19.03 0.28 -19.19
C ALA A 255 -19.65 -0.65 -20.26
N ALA A 256 -18.85 -1.11 -21.24
CA ALA A 256 -19.32 -2.04 -22.26
C ALA A 256 -19.69 -3.41 -21.68
N GLU A 257 -18.90 -3.93 -20.73
CA GLU A 257 -19.24 -5.18 -20.03
C GLU A 257 -20.51 -5.02 -19.20
N ALA A 258 -20.68 -3.87 -18.52
CA ALA A 258 -21.90 -3.59 -17.75
C ALA A 258 -23.15 -3.61 -18.64
N GLN A 259 -23.06 -3.03 -19.84
CA GLN A 259 -24.13 -3.07 -20.84
C GLN A 259 -24.42 -4.50 -21.33
N ALA A 260 -23.37 -5.28 -21.60
CA ALA A 260 -23.53 -6.67 -22.04
C ALA A 260 -24.20 -7.54 -20.97
N VAL A 261 -23.80 -7.39 -19.70
CA VAL A 261 -24.37 -8.12 -18.58
C VAL A 261 -25.83 -7.69 -18.32
N ALA A 262 -26.15 -6.40 -18.46
CA ALA A 262 -27.52 -5.90 -18.37
C ALA A 262 -28.42 -6.47 -19.50
N ALA A 263 -27.90 -6.52 -20.73
CA ALA A 263 -28.61 -7.11 -21.87
C ALA A 263 -28.87 -8.61 -21.71
N ALA A 264 -28.02 -9.32 -20.95
CA ALA A 264 -28.19 -10.72 -20.61
C ALA A 264 -29.20 -10.98 -19.47
N GLY A 265 -29.87 -9.95 -18.94
CA GLY A 265 -30.95 -10.07 -17.95
C GLY A 265 -30.55 -9.87 -16.49
N ALA A 266 -29.34 -9.36 -16.21
CA ALA A 266 -28.95 -8.95 -14.85
C ALA A 266 -29.28 -7.46 -14.64
N VAL A 267 -30.38 -7.15 -13.94
CA VAL A 267 -31.07 -5.84 -14.05
C VAL A 267 -31.15 -5.04 -12.74
N SER A 268 -30.23 -5.25 -11.79
CA SER A 268 -30.23 -4.40 -10.60
C SER A 268 -29.75 -2.99 -10.94
N SER A 269 -30.53 -1.99 -10.55
CA SER A 269 -30.10 -0.58 -10.46
C SER A 269 -29.73 -0.20 -9.02
N GLU A 270 -29.62 -1.19 -8.13
CA GLU A 270 -29.31 -0.96 -6.72
C GLU A 270 -27.90 -0.40 -6.56
N ARG A 271 -27.82 0.79 -5.97
CA ARG A 271 -26.57 1.48 -5.64
C ARG A 271 -26.37 1.65 -4.12
N SER A 272 -27.43 1.54 -3.34
CA SER A 272 -27.49 1.79 -1.89
C SER A 272 -26.81 3.09 -1.44
N ARG A 273 -26.94 4.17 -2.23
CA ARG A 273 -26.25 5.45 -1.96
C ARG A 273 -26.60 6.03 -0.57
N ALA A 274 -27.87 6.02 -0.18
CA ALA A 274 -28.28 6.57 1.11
C ALA A 274 -27.65 5.80 2.30
N THR A 275 -27.68 4.46 2.23
CA THR A 275 -27.03 3.59 3.22
C THR A 275 -25.54 3.87 3.29
N TYR A 276 -24.86 3.90 2.13
CA TYR A 276 -23.44 4.18 2.05
C TYR A 276 -23.07 5.52 2.67
N MET A 277 -23.79 6.59 2.31
CA MET A 277 -23.58 7.93 2.85
C MET A 277 -23.79 7.97 4.37
N SER A 278 -24.80 7.25 4.90
CA SER A 278 -24.98 7.14 6.35
C SER A 278 -23.83 6.41 7.04
N MET A 279 -23.22 5.43 6.39
CA MET A 279 -22.14 4.62 6.98
C MET A 279 -20.81 5.38 7.06
N ILE A 280 -20.55 6.30 6.13
CA ILE A 280 -19.33 7.12 6.13
C ILE A 280 -19.50 8.47 6.85
N ASN A 281 -20.71 8.82 7.30
CA ASN A 281 -20.95 10.07 8.01
C ASN A 281 -20.27 10.03 9.38
N GLY A 282 -19.40 11.00 9.66
CA GLY A 282 -18.53 11.03 10.83
C GLY A 282 -17.23 10.25 10.64
N MET A 283 -16.96 9.67 9.47
CA MET A 283 -15.68 9.02 9.18
C MET A 283 -14.58 10.07 9.10
N LEU A 284 -13.44 9.82 9.77
CA LEU A 284 -12.24 10.65 9.68
C LEU A 284 -11.84 10.88 8.21
N TYR A 285 -11.44 12.10 7.85
CA TYR A 285 -10.88 12.46 6.55
C TYR A 285 -9.47 13.02 6.72
N GLY A 286 -8.53 12.62 5.86
CA GLY A 286 -7.13 13.00 6.02
C GLY A 286 -6.44 12.24 7.17
N ASP A 287 -5.27 12.73 7.58
CA ASP A 287 -4.50 12.13 8.66
C ASP A 287 -5.20 12.32 10.03
N ASP A 288 -5.03 11.37 10.95
CA ASP A 288 -5.33 11.59 12.37
C ASP A 288 -4.17 12.40 12.99
N PRO A 289 -4.36 13.68 13.34
CA PRO A 289 -3.27 14.53 13.81
C PRO A 289 -2.71 14.09 15.18
N VAL A 290 -3.44 13.29 15.95
CA VAL A 290 -2.98 12.70 17.22
C VAL A 290 -2.15 11.44 16.96
N LYS A 291 -2.69 10.51 16.16
CA LYS A 291 -2.10 9.18 15.93
C LYS A 291 -1.04 9.12 14.84
N GLN A 292 -1.18 9.95 13.81
CA GLN A 292 -0.34 9.94 12.60
C GLN A 292 0.53 11.20 12.49
N GLY A 293 0.30 12.18 13.35
CA GLY A 293 0.99 13.47 13.32
C GLY A 293 0.46 14.41 12.24
N PHE A 294 0.97 15.63 12.23
CA PHE A 294 0.52 16.68 11.32
C PHE A 294 1.66 17.64 10.97
N ILE A 295 1.48 18.35 9.86
CA ILE A 295 2.40 19.39 9.40
C ILE A 295 1.82 20.76 9.78
N ARG A 296 2.56 21.52 10.58
CA ARG A 296 2.26 22.90 10.97
C ARG A 296 3.11 23.87 10.14
N ASN A 297 2.52 25.00 9.73
CA ASN A 297 3.19 26.06 8.97
C ASN A 297 3.88 25.60 7.66
N GLY A 298 3.51 24.44 7.12
CA GLY A 298 4.00 23.89 5.86
C GLY A 298 5.32 23.10 5.93
N ASN A 299 6.11 23.24 7.00
CA ASN A 299 7.41 22.56 7.13
C ASN A 299 7.74 22.02 8.53
N GLU A 300 6.90 22.22 9.54
CA GLU A 300 7.12 21.64 10.87
C GLU A 300 6.27 20.38 11.04
N PHE A 301 6.91 19.21 11.16
CA PHE A 301 6.21 17.98 11.48
C PHE A 301 6.13 17.78 12.99
N ILE A 302 4.93 17.42 13.46
CA ILE A 302 4.64 17.19 14.88
C ILE A 302 3.89 15.87 15.01
N HIS A 303 4.33 15.01 15.92
CA HIS A 303 3.64 13.75 16.19
C HIS A 303 3.43 13.56 17.70
N PRO A 304 2.22 13.85 18.21
CA PRO A 304 1.90 13.73 19.64
C PRO A 304 2.12 12.31 20.17
N GLY A 305 1.67 11.28 19.46
CA GLY A 305 1.85 9.88 19.88
C GLY A 305 3.32 9.44 20.03
N MET A 306 4.21 9.86 19.11
CA MET A 306 5.65 9.60 19.20
C MET A 306 6.39 10.57 20.15
N GLY A 307 5.72 11.62 20.62
CA GLY A 307 6.32 12.64 21.48
C GLY A 307 7.47 13.38 20.79
N LEU A 308 7.41 13.62 19.48
CA LEU A 308 8.47 14.34 18.75
C LEU A 308 7.97 15.43 17.80
N ALA A 309 8.88 16.34 17.47
CA ALA A 309 8.70 17.32 16.39
C ALA A 309 10.05 17.67 15.72
N PHE A 310 10.01 18.06 14.45
CA PHE A 310 11.14 18.63 13.70
C PHE A 310 10.66 19.63 12.64
N THR A 311 11.56 20.46 12.13
CA THR A 311 11.30 21.44 11.08
C THR A 311 12.15 21.13 9.86
N ALA A 312 11.52 20.82 8.73
CA ALA A 312 12.19 20.61 7.46
C ALA A 312 12.63 21.94 6.81
N PRO A 313 13.57 21.92 5.84
CA PRO A 313 13.96 23.12 5.13
C PRO A 313 12.77 23.71 4.36
N ALA A 314 12.68 25.04 4.29
CA ALA A 314 11.53 25.74 3.72
C ALA A 314 11.31 25.42 2.22
N GLU A 315 12.34 24.96 1.53
CA GLU A 315 12.29 24.55 0.13
C GLU A 315 11.57 23.20 -0.09
N PHE A 316 11.37 22.43 0.98
CA PHE A 316 10.68 21.15 0.91
C PHE A 316 9.20 21.32 1.22
N LYS A 317 8.35 20.98 0.24
CA LYS A 317 6.93 20.77 0.49
C LYS A 317 6.75 19.41 1.14
N LEU A 318 6.39 19.40 2.41
CA LEU A 318 6.15 18.17 3.16
C LEU A 318 4.78 17.55 2.83
N ALA A 319 4.72 16.23 2.89
CA ALA A 319 3.51 15.44 2.92
C ALA A 319 3.67 14.37 4.00
N ASN A 320 2.66 14.25 4.85
CA ASN A 320 2.58 13.16 5.82
C ASN A 320 2.05 11.91 5.12
N THR A 321 2.56 10.75 5.50
CA THR A 321 2.06 9.44 5.04
C THR A 321 2.04 8.52 6.25
N PRO A 322 1.27 7.41 6.22
CA PRO A 322 1.14 6.58 7.41
C PRO A 322 2.45 5.93 7.90
N SER A 323 3.47 5.78 7.03
CA SER A 323 4.76 5.15 7.38
C SER A 323 5.97 6.08 7.34
N ALA A 324 5.81 7.30 6.83
CA ALA A 324 6.90 8.27 6.70
C ALA A 324 6.40 9.70 6.50
N VAL A 325 7.25 10.69 6.77
CA VAL A 325 7.07 12.06 6.30
C VAL A 325 7.98 12.27 5.11
N VAL A 326 7.41 12.62 3.96
CA VAL A 326 8.18 12.86 2.74
C VAL A 326 8.19 14.35 2.41
N GLY A 327 9.27 14.82 1.80
CA GLY A 327 9.36 16.19 1.32
C GLY A 327 9.97 16.25 -0.07
N ARG A 328 9.55 17.24 -0.87
CA ARG A 328 10.13 17.48 -2.20
C ARG A 328 10.40 18.95 -2.46
N THR A 329 11.48 19.22 -3.18
CA THR A 329 11.80 20.53 -3.75
C THR A 329 11.33 20.62 -5.21
N GLN A 330 11.26 21.83 -5.75
CA GLN A 330 10.93 22.04 -7.17
C GLN A 330 11.99 21.50 -8.14
N ASN A 331 13.24 21.33 -7.69
CA ASN A 331 14.34 20.85 -8.52
C ASN A 331 14.59 19.34 -8.40
N GLY A 332 13.65 18.59 -7.81
CA GLY A 332 13.73 17.12 -7.72
C GLY A 332 14.49 16.58 -6.51
N GLY A 333 14.97 17.45 -5.60
CA GLY A 333 15.46 17.03 -4.30
C GLY A 333 14.35 16.43 -3.43
N GLN A 334 14.65 15.33 -2.73
CA GLN A 334 13.71 14.54 -1.93
C GLN A 334 14.22 14.35 -0.51
N MET A 335 13.31 14.31 0.45
CA MET A 335 13.60 13.91 1.82
C MET A 335 12.56 12.91 2.33
N GLN A 336 12.97 12.07 3.27
CA GLN A 336 12.12 11.16 4.00
C GLN A 336 12.52 11.14 5.47
N PHE A 337 11.54 11.19 6.36
CA PHE A 337 11.67 10.85 7.77
C PHE A 337 10.83 9.60 8.05
N SER A 338 11.42 8.59 8.68
CA SER A 338 10.74 7.37 9.12
C SER A 338 11.32 6.86 10.43
N GLY A 339 10.67 5.87 11.03
CA GLY A 339 11.14 5.28 12.29
C GLY A 339 10.79 3.80 12.42
N GLY A 340 11.49 3.12 13.32
CA GLY A 340 11.25 1.72 13.62
C GLY A 340 12.08 1.22 14.80
N ALA A 341 11.73 0.06 15.33
CA ALA A 341 12.49 -0.61 16.36
C ALA A 341 13.70 -1.34 15.75
N SER A 342 14.90 -1.14 16.31
CA SER A 342 16.11 -1.87 15.95
C SER A 342 17.12 -1.89 17.10
N ASN A 343 17.71 -3.08 17.32
CA ASN A 343 18.82 -3.27 18.25
C ASN A 343 20.18 -2.88 17.65
N GLU A 344 20.23 -2.61 16.34
CA GLU A 344 21.47 -2.21 15.66
C GLU A 344 21.86 -0.77 16.02
N THR A 345 23.17 -0.49 15.91
CA THR A 345 23.68 0.88 16.08
C THR A 345 23.28 1.76 14.89
N PRO A 346 23.19 3.09 15.05
CA PRO A 346 22.93 4.00 13.94
C PRO A 346 23.86 3.80 12.73
N ALA A 347 25.15 3.57 12.97
CA ALA A 347 26.14 3.32 11.92
C ALA A 347 25.87 1.99 11.18
N ALA A 348 25.57 0.91 11.91
CA ALA A 348 25.27 -0.39 11.31
C ALA A 348 24.02 -0.35 10.41
N ILE A 349 22.99 0.40 10.81
CA ILE A 349 21.78 0.59 10.00
C ILE A 349 22.11 1.29 8.67
N ILE A 350 22.97 2.31 8.69
CA ILE A 350 23.40 3.05 7.49
C ILE A 350 24.20 2.14 6.56
N GLU A 351 25.22 1.48 7.11
CA GLU A 351 26.19 0.69 6.35
C GLU A 351 25.58 -0.62 5.81
N GLY A 352 24.64 -1.23 6.55
CA GLY A 352 23.95 -2.44 6.16
C GLY A 352 22.61 -2.17 5.47
N GLN A 353 21.61 -1.76 6.26
CA GLN A 353 20.22 -1.71 5.80
C GLN A 353 19.99 -0.64 4.73
N ILE A 354 20.43 0.61 4.98
CA ILE A 354 20.17 1.73 4.08
C ILE A 354 20.97 1.57 2.79
N SER A 355 22.28 1.28 2.86
CA SER A 355 23.12 1.05 1.67
C SER A 355 22.52 -0.02 0.75
N LYS A 356 22.09 -1.15 1.33
CA LYS A 356 21.44 -2.24 0.59
C LYS A 356 20.10 -1.82 -0.02
N SER A 357 19.27 -1.09 0.73
CA SER A 357 17.95 -0.64 0.24
C SER A 357 18.05 0.34 -0.94
N LEU A 358 19.10 1.17 -0.96
CA LEU A 358 19.34 2.15 -2.02
C LEU A 358 20.12 1.57 -3.20
N GLY A 359 20.79 0.42 -3.02
CA GLY A 359 21.73 -0.12 -4.00
C GLY A 359 22.96 0.76 -4.20
N VAL A 360 23.32 1.56 -3.19
CA VAL A 360 24.46 2.50 -3.21
C VAL A 360 25.29 2.28 -1.96
N ASN A 361 26.61 2.17 -2.12
CA ASN A 361 27.53 2.05 -0.99
C ASN A 361 27.73 3.43 -0.34
N LEU A 362 27.21 3.60 0.87
CA LEU A 362 27.46 4.79 1.69
C LEU A 362 28.90 4.75 2.23
N ALA A 363 29.55 5.91 2.28
CA ALA A 363 30.83 6.06 2.97
C ALA A 363 30.68 5.68 4.45
N PRO A 364 31.78 5.25 5.12
CA PRO A 364 31.74 4.90 6.54
C PRO A 364 31.03 5.94 7.38
N ALA A 365 30.07 5.50 8.20
CA ALA A 365 29.18 6.40 8.91
C ALA A 365 29.95 7.18 9.99
N ARG A 366 29.69 8.49 10.07
CA ARG A 366 30.27 9.36 11.10
C ARG A 366 29.29 9.55 12.24
N ASN A 367 29.73 9.26 13.46
CA ASN A 367 28.90 9.45 14.65
C ASN A 367 28.75 10.95 14.98
N PHE A 368 27.58 11.30 15.51
CA PHE A 368 27.29 12.63 16.05
C PHE A 368 26.37 12.52 17.27
N THR A 369 26.16 13.64 17.95
CA THR A 369 25.16 13.76 19.02
C THR A 369 24.24 14.93 18.72
N VAL A 370 22.94 14.75 18.91
CA VAL A 370 21.94 15.82 18.76
C VAL A 370 20.98 15.78 19.94
N ASN A 371 20.82 16.90 20.64
CA ASN A 371 19.92 17.03 21.79
C ASN A 371 20.06 15.87 22.81
N GLY A 372 21.31 15.50 23.12
CA GLY A 372 21.65 14.41 24.05
C GLY A 372 21.47 12.98 23.52
N ARG A 373 21.22 12.80 22.22
CA ARG A 373 21.01 11.49 21.58
C ARG A 373 22.14 11.14 20.63
N SER A 374 22.56 9.88 20.65
CA SER A 374 23.54 9.37 19.69
C SER A 374 22.91 9.22 18.30
N GLY A 375 23.66 9.59 17.28
CA GLY A 375 23.30 9.36 15.89
C GLY A 375 24.52 9.10 15.03
N ALA A 376 24.28 8.72 13.78
CA ALA A 376 25.31 8.58 12.77
C ALA A 376 24.82 9.14 11.43
N VAL A 377 25.75 9.63 10.60
CA VAL A 377 25.48 10.12 9.25
C VAL A 377 26.35 9.40 8.24
N GLY A 378 25.73 8.89 7.19
CA GLY A 378 26.39 8.32 6.01
C GLY A 378 26.08 9.14 4.77
N THR A 379 27.02 9.19 3.84
CA THR A 379 26.86 9.95 2.59
C THR A 379 27.33 9.16 1.39
N ALA A 380 26.69 9.33 0.25
CA ALA A 380 27.12 8.75 -1.02
C ALA A 380 26.83 9.70 -2.18
N ARG A 381 27.50 9.45 -3.31
CA ARG A 381 27.13 10.03 -4.61
C ARG A 381 26.79 8.89 -5.56
N ALA A 382 25.58 8.93 -6.11
CA ALA A 382 25.10 8.00 -7.10
C ALA A 382 25.08 8.66 -8.49
N GLN A 383 25.51 7.94 -9.52
CA GLN A 383 25.41 8.39 -10.91
C GLN A 383 24.09 7.90 -11.49
N THR A 384 23.32 8.79 -12.11
CA THR A 384 22.06 8.44 -12.78
C THR A 384 22.04 8.98 -14.20
N GLN A 385 21.10 8.51 -15.02
CA GLN A 385 20.91 9.02 -16.38
C GLN A 385 20.58 10.53 -16.40
N ASN A 386 20.01 11.07 -15.32
CA ASN A 386 19.64 12.48 -15.17
C ASN A 386 20.70 13.30 -14.44
N GLY A 387 21.91 12.75 -14.27
CA GLY A 387 23.03 13.40 -13.57
C GLY A 387 23.32 12.83 -12.18
N PRO A 388 24.36 13.35 -11.50
CA PRO A 388 24.76 12.87 -10.17
C PRO A 388 23.75 13.29 -9.08
N LEU A 389 23.41 12.35 -8.22
CA LEU A 389 22.63 12.56 -7.00
C LEU A 389 23.51 12.35 -5.77
N ASP A 390 23.37 13.23 -4.78
CA ASP A 390 23.95 13.05 -3.45
C ASP A 390 22.90 12.47 -2.51
N VAL A 391 23.34 11.51 -1.69
CA VAL A 391 22.54 10.86 -0.66
C VAL A 391 23.13 11.20 0.70
N GLN A 392 22.28 11.61 1.65
CA GLN A 392 22.65 11.76 3.06
C GLN A 392 21.64 11.00 3.92
N ALA A 393 22.13 10.07 4.75
CA ALA A 393 21.32 9.28 5.66
C ALA A 393 21.75 9.57 7.11
N PHE A 394 20.83 10.08 7.92
CA PHE A 394 21.02 10.31 9.35
C PHE A 394 20.17 9.29 10.11
N VAL A 395 20.78 8.54 11.01
CA VAL A 395 20.07 7.64 11.93
C VAL A 395 20.29 8.11 13.35
N ILE A 396 19.22 8.29 14.11
CA ILE A 396 19.25 8.87 15.47
C ILE A 396 18.59 7.87 16.42
N SER A 397 19.29 7.53 17.50
CA SER A 397 18.74 6.74 18.59
C SER A 397 17.73 7.54 19.38
N TRP A 398 16.58 6.92 19.67
CA TRP A 398 15.57 7.51 20.54
C TRP A 398 15.50 6.75 21.86
N GLU A 399 14.29 6.38 22.31
CA GLU A 399 14.07 5.58 23.51
C GLU A 399 14.02 4.09 23.21
N GLY A 400 14.61 3.29 24.11
CA GLY A 400 14.68 1.83 23.96
C GLY A 400 15.36 1.43 22.66
N THR A 401 14.67 0.63 21.85
CA THR A 401 15.16 0.15 20.55
C THR A 401 14.79 1.07 19.39
N THR A 402 14.04 2.15 19.63
CA THR A 402 13.55 3.04 18.56
C THR A 402 14.68 3.79 17.87
N LYS A 403 14.65 3.80 16.54
CA LYS A 403 15.55 4.56 15.65
C LYS A 403 14.72 5.41 14.71
N TYR A 404 15.13 6.67 14.55
CA TYR A 404 14.59 7.56 13.53
C TYR A 404 15.61 7.78 12.42
N ILE A 405 15.12 7.76 11.19
CA ILE A 405 15.91 7.84 9.97
C ILE A 405 15.47 9.07 9.21
N PHE A 406 16.43 9.94 8.88
CA PHE A 406 16.25 10.96 7.86
C PHE A 406 17.10 10.61 6.65
N LEU A 407 16.48 10.59 5.47
CA LEU A 407 17.14 10.33 4.20
C LEU A 407 16.91 11.51 3.27
N TRP A 408 17.99 12.08 2.73
CA TRP A 408 17.94 13.06 1.64
C TRP A 408 18.57 12.48 0.39
N VAL A 409 17.92 12.75 -0.74
CA VAL A 409 18.42 12.46 -2.09
C VAL A 409 18.27 13.72 -2.91
N THR A 410 19.38 14.37 -3.26
CA THR A 410 19.37 15.68 -3.94
C THR A 410 20.25 15.68 -5.18
N PRO A 411 19.91 16.43 -6.24
CA PRO A 411 20.87 16.74 -7.29
C PRO A 411 22.18 17.27 -6.69
N ALA A 412 23.33 16.79 -7.17
CA ALA A 412 24.62 17.12 -6.54
C ALA A 412 24.95 18.63 -6.57
N ASN A 413 24.41 19.37 -7.53
CA ASN A 413 24.52 20.82 -7.64
C ASN A 413 23.69 21.58 -6.59
N ASP A 414 22.68 20.95 -5.98
CA ASP A 414 21.83 21.55 -4.94
C ASP A 414 22.34 21.26 -3.52
N THR A 415 23.21 20.27 -3.33
CA THR A 415 23.65 19.79 -2.01
C THR A 415 24.22 20.90 -1.13
N ALA A 416 25.15 21.70 -1.65
CA ALA A 416 25.80 22.76 -0.87
C ALA A 416 24.80 23.83 -0.40
N ARG A 417 23.81 24.15 -1.25
CA ARG A 417 22.75 25.11 -0.93
C ARG A 417 21.82 24.59 0.16
N LEU A 418 21.45 23.31 0.10
CA LEU A 418 20.51 22.68 1.02
C LEU A 418 21.15 22.25 2.36
N GLN A 419 22.48 22.12 2.43
CA GLN A 419 23.17 21.54 3.58
C GLN A 419 22.84 22.24 4.91
N ARG A 420 22.70 23.57 4.91
CA ARG A 420 22.33 24.31 6.12
C ARG A 420 20.96 23.87 6.63
N GLY A 421 19.96 23.84 5.76
CA GLY A 421 18.61 23.39 6.11
C GLY A 421 18.56 21.93 6.57
N VAL A 422 19.37 21.04 5.98
CA VAL A 422 19.50 19.65 6.43
C VAL A 422 20.01 19.60 7.88
N ASN A 423 21.08 20.32 8.18
CA ASN A 423 21.65 20.36 9.53
C ASN A 423 20.66 20.98 10.54
N ASP A 424 19.98 22.06 10.16
CA ASP A 424 18.97 22.73 10.99
C ASP A 424 17.79 21.78 11.27
N THR A 425 17.39 20.97 10.29
CA THR A 425 16.34 19.95 10.45
C THR A 425 16.73 18.96 11.53
N ILE A 426 17.94 18.39 11.45
CA ILE A 426 18.44 17.44 12.44
C ILE A 426 18.52 18.10 13.82
N ALA A 427 19.03 19.33 13.92
CA ALA A 427 19.14 20.07 15.18
C ALA A 427 17.76 20.38 15.80
N SER A 428 16.73 20.60 14.98
CA SER A 428 15.37 20.90 15.42
C SER A 428 14.60 19.70 16.00
N LEU A 429 15.10 18.47 15.77
CA LEU A 429 14.48 17.24 16.27
C LEU A 429 14.46 17.22 17.79
N ARG A 430 13.27 17.28 18.37
CA ARG A 430 13.08 17.40 19.82
C ARG A 430 11.95 16.53 20.34
N LYS A 431 12.00 16.23 21.63
CA LYS A 431 10.85 15.71 22.37
C LYS A 431 9.81 16.81 22.51
N ILE A 432 8.54 16.44 22.45
CA ILE A 432 7.41 17.31 22.79
C ILE A 432 6.60 16.65 23.91
N ASN A 433 5.99 17.48 24.76
CA ASN A 433 4.95 17.01 25.65
C ASN A 433 3.63 16.96 24.86
N PRO A 434 2.96 15.80 24.71
CA PRO A 434 1.72 15.70 23.96
C PRO A 434 0.65 16.69 24.44
N GLY A 435 0.57 16.94 25.75
CA GLY A 435 -0.42 17.88 26.32
C GLY A 435 -0.13 19.36 26.08
N SER A 436 1.08 19.72 25.62
CA SER A 436 1.44 21.11 25.32
C SER A 436 1.29 21.47 23.84
N VAL A 437 0.95 20.50 22.98
CA VAL A 437 0.76 20.73 21.55
C VAL A 437 -0.70 21.00 21.27
N GLN A 438 -0.98 22.17 20.69
CA GLN A 438 -2.28 22.43 20.09
C GLN A 438 -2.41 21.57 18.83
N VAL A 439 -3.11 20.46 18.96
CA VAL A 439 -3.42 19.55 17.85
C VAL A 439 -4.57 20.17 17.04
N PRO A 440 -4.45 20.28 15.71
CA PRO A 440 -5.58 20.71 14.89
C PRO A 440 -6.75 19.73 15.04
N ASN A 441 -7.98 20.23 14.89
CA ASN A 441 -9.13 19.34 14.80
C ASN A 441 -8.96 18.46 13.54
N ALA A 442 -9.23 17.17 13.71
CA ALA A 442 -9.24 16.26 12.58
C ALA A 442 -10.50 16.52 11.73
N ASP A 443 -10.33 16.54 10.41
CA ASP A 443 -11.46 16.70 9.49
C ASP A 443 -12.28 15.40 9.45
N HIS A 444 -13.60 15.52 9.30
CA HIS A 444 -14.47 14.37 9.15
C HIS A 444 -15.36 14.54 7.91
N ILE A 445 -15.82 13.42 7.36
CA ILE A 445 -16.88 13.41 6.36
C ILE A 445 -18.19 13.75 7.07
N ASN A 446 -18.74 14.90 6.75
CA ASN A 446 -20.07 15.31 7.19
C ASN A 446 -21.04 15.22 6.02
N VAL A 447 -21.99 14.29 6.10
CA VAL A 447 -23.01 14.11 5.08
C VAL A 447 -24.19 15.03 5.37
N VAL A 448 -24.47 15.92 4.42
CA VAL A 448 -25.56 16.90 4.51
C VAL A 448 -26.49 16.77 3.30
N ALA A 449 -27.76 17.12 3.48
CA ALA A 449 -28.69 17.30 2.37
C ALA A 449 -28.51 18.69 1.76
N VAL A 450 -28.48 18.77 0.44
CA VAL A 450 -28.41 20.04 -0.30
C VAL A 450 -29.69 20.84 -0.09
N GLY A 451 -29.58 22.06 0.42
CA GLY A 451 -30.70 22.98 0.59
C GLY A 451 -31.08 23.71 -0.71
N ALA A 452 -32.26 24.33 -0.72
CA ALA A 452 -32.80 25.02 -1.91
C ALA A 452 -31.95 26.22 -2.40
N ARG A 453 -31.05 26.74 -1.56
CA ARG A 453 -30.13 27.86 -1.88
C ARG A 453 -28.67 27.43 -1.99
N ASP A 454 -28.37 26.16 -1.75
CA ASP A 454 -26.99 25.68 -1.83
C ASP A 454 -26.59 25.49 -3.30
N THR A 455 -25.40 25.98 -3.63
CA THR A 455 -24.66 25.68 -4.86
C THR A 455 -23.41 24.87 -4.53
N ALA A 456 -22.79 24.23 -5.53
CA ALA A 456 -21.52 23.54 -5.37
C ALA A 456 -20.45 24.47 -4.74
N ALA A 457 -20.28 25.69 -5.27
CA ALA A 457 -19.40 26.70 -4.70
C ALA A 457 -19.70 27.02 -3.23
N SER A 458 -20.99 27.22 -2.88
CA SER A 458 -21.37 27.59 -1.51
C SER A 458 -21.10 26.47 -0.49
N LEU A 459 -21.24 25.21 -0.90
CA LEU A 459 -20.98 24.04 -0.08
C LEU A 459 -19.48 23.75 0.00
N ALA A 460 -18.77 23.85 -1.13
CA ALA A 460 -17.32 23.76 -1.19
C ALA A 460 -16.62 24.79 -0.29
N ALA A 461 -17.17 26.01 -0.18
CA ALA A 461 -16.65 27.04 0.72
C ALA A 461 -16.69 26.63 2.20
N LYS A 462 -17.63 25.74 2.58
CA LYS A 462 -17.76 25.18 3.93
C LYS A 462 -16.76 24.04 4.21
N THR A 463 -15.96 23.63 3.22
CA THR A 463 -14.96 22.56 3.37
C THR A 463 -13.58 23.11 3.75
N THR A 464 -12.77 22.25 4.38
CA THR A 464 -11.38 22.53 4.82
C THR A 464 -10.32 22.23 3.77
N PHE A 465 -10.71 21.86 2.53
CA PHE A 465 -9.75 21.59 1.46
C PHE A 465 -8.74 22.75 1.27
N PRO A 466 -7.43 22.48 1.21
CA PRO A 466 -6.42 23.54 1.20
C PRO A 466 -6.39 24.34 -0.12
N ASN A 467 -6.81 23.73 -1.22
CA ASN A 467 -6.85 24.31 -2.56
C ASN A 467 -7.93 23.61 -3.40
N ALA A 468 -8.25 24.15 -4.59
CA ALA A 468 -9.19 23.56 -5.54
C ALA A 468 -10.53 23.12 -4.89
N LYS A 469 -11.05 23.90 -3.92
CA LYS A 469 -12.15 23.49 -3.05
C LYS A 469 -13.39 23.01 -3.82
N GLU A 470 -13.83 23.78 -4.81
CA GLU A 470 -15.02 23.45 -5.60
C GLU A 470 -14.80 22.22 -6.48
N GLU A 471 -13.64 22.10 -7.13
CA GLU A 471 -13.32 20.91 -7.94
C GLU A 471 -13.24 19.65 -7.09
N ARG A 472 -12.56 19.71 -5.92
CA ARG A 472 -12.50 18.60 -4.96
C ARG A 472 -13.89 18.25 -4.44
N PHE A 473 -14.73 19.25 -4.14
CA PHE A 473 -16.12 19.04 -3.73
C PHE A 473 -16.95 18.34 -4.81
N ILE A 474 -16.84 18.76 -6.07
CA ILE A 474 -17.53 18.14 -7.20
C ILE A 474 -17.12 16.67 -7.32
N VAL A 475 -15.81 16.41 -7.37
CA VAL A 475 -15.28 15.07 -7.58
C VAL A 475 -15.58 14.14 -6.41
N ILE A 476 -15.34 14.57 -5.17
CA ILE A 476 -15.60 13.72 -4.00
C ILE A 476 -17.07 13.33 -3.95
N ASN A 477 -17.99 14.20 -4.39
CA ASN A 477 -19.43 13.93 -4.41
C ASN A 477 -19.95 13.19 -5.64
N GLY A 478 -19.06 12.80 -6.56
CA GLY A 478 -19.41 12.08 -7.78
C GLY A 478 -20.20 12.93 -8.77
N LEU A 479 -20.19 14.26 -8.60
CA LEU A 479 -20.85 15.19 -9.51
C LEU A 479 -20.04 15.30 -10.79
N LEU A 480 -20.74 15.45 -11.92
CA LEU A 480 -20.09 15.69 -13.21
C LEU A 480 -19.50 17.10 -13.30
N ASP A 481 -20.26 18.09 -12.85
CA ASP A 481 -19.88 19.49 -12.75
C ASP A 481 -20.72 20.20 -11.67
N ALA A 482 -20.52 21.51 -11.50
CA ALA A 482 -21.20 22.31 -10.48
C ALA A 482 -22.73 22.36 -10.63
N SER A 483 -23.27 22.10 -11.84
CA SER A 483 -24.70 22.15 -12.13
C SER A 483 -25.45 20.84 -11.82
N ASP A 484 -24.73 19.73 -11.62
CA ASP A 484 -25.32 18.42 -11.30
C ASP A 484 -25.80 18.30 -9.84
N ILE A 485 -25.58 19.33 -9.02
CA ILE A 485 -26.05 19.36 -7.64
C ILE A 485 -27.58 19.49 -7.57
N ARG A 486 -28.24 18.66 -6.76
CA ARG A 486 -29.71 18.63 -6.65
C ARG A 486 -30.19 18.85 -5.23
N VAL A 487 -31.25 19.64 -5.06
CA VAL A 487 -31.90 19.84 -3.76
C VAL A 487 -32.33 18.49 -3.16
N GLY A 488 -32.03 18.28 -1.88
CA GLY A 488 -32.30 17.05 -1.15
C GLY A 488 -31.26 15.95 -1.35
N GLN A 489 -30.34 16.07 -2.32
CA GLN A 489 -29.27 15.10 -2.52
C GLN A 489 -28.32 15.12 -1.31
N SER A 490 -27.89 13.95 -0.85
CA SER A 490 -26.82 13.85 0.14
C SER A 490 -25.46 14.09 -0.50
N VAL A 491 -24.69 15.00 0.11
CA VAL A 491 -23.31 15.36 -0.28
C VAL A 491 -22.40 15.36 0.95
N LYS A 492 -21.13 15.03 0.73
CA LYS A 492 -20.02 15.01 1.66
C LYS A 492 -19.40 16.41 1.74
N LEU A 493 -19.26 16.90 2.97
CA LEU A 493 -18.43 18.06 3.34
C LEU A 493 -17.28 17.59 4.22
N VAL A 494 -16.06 17.93 3.85
CA VAL A 494 -14.86 17.69 4.67
C VAL A 494 -14.66 18.88 5.60
N ARG A 495 -14.79 18.71 6.91
CA ARG A 495 -14.68 19.81 7.90
C ARG A 495 -14.51 19.35 9.34
#